data_AF-A0A226M976-F1
#
_entry.id   AF-A0A226M976-F1
#
_cell.length_a   1.000
_cell.length_b   1.000
_cell.length_c   1.000
_cell.angle_alpha   90.00
_cell.angle_beta   90.00
_cell.angle_gamma   90.00
#
_symmetry.space_group_name_H-M   'P 1'
#
loop_
_entity.id
_entity.type
_entity.pdbx_description
1 polymer ?
#
loop_
_entity_poly.entity_id
_entity_poly.type
_entity_poly.pdbx_seq_one_letter_code
_entity_poly.pdbx_strand_id
1 'polypeptide(L)' 'MAVFAARAGHGACWHPQCFGCTTCGELLVDLIYFYQDGHIYCGRHHAETRRPRCQACDE' A
#
# COMPACT_ATOMS: atom_id res chain seq x y z
N MET A 1 20.71 -2.24 2.24
CA MET A 1 19.76 -1.11 2.19
C MET A 1 18.42 -1.63 2.67
N ALA A 2 17.75 -0.89 3.57
CA ALA A 2 16.45 -1.27 4.12
C ALA A 2 15.47 -0.11 3.97
N VAL A 3 14.19 -0.43 3.81
CA VAL A 3 13.10 0.53 3.65
C VAL A 3 12.37 0.65 4.97
N PHE A 4 12.31 1.86 5.51
CA PHE A 4 11.64 2.14 6.77
C PHE A 4 10.24 2.67 6.49
N ALA A 5 9.22 1.91 6.88
CA ALA A 5 7.85 2.31 6.66
C ALA A 5 7.29 2.98 7.93
N ALA A 6 7.42 4.30 8.02
CA ALA A 6 6.92 5.08 9.15
C ALA A 6 5.44 4.80 9.48
N ARG A 7 4.61 4.48 8.48
CA ARG A 7 3.17 4.21 8.63
C ARG A 7 2.86 2.83 9.19
N ALA A 8 3.81 1.89 9.15
CA ALA A 8 3.60 0.53 9.60
C ALA A 8 4.04 0.29 11.06
N GLY A 9 4.60 1.32 11.71
CA GLY A 9 4.98 1.31 13.11
C GLY A 9 6.44 1.67 13.33
N HIS A 10 6.74 2.15 14.54
CA HIS A 10 8.11 2.45 14.96
C HIS A 10 8.93 1.16 14.99
N GLY A 11 9.83 0.98 14.02
CA GLY A 11 10.73 -0.16 13.93
C GLY A 11 10.42 -1.15 12.79
N ALA A 12 9.39 -0.89 12.00
CA ALA A 12 9.08 -1.76 10.88
C ALA A 12 10.00 -1.44 9.68
N CYS A 13 10.82 -2.41 9.31
CA CYS A 13 11.76 -2.33 8.20
C CYS A 13 11.57 -3.50 7.23
N TRP A 14 11.74 -3.22 5.94
CA TRP A 14 11.63 -4.22 4.89
C TRP A 14 12.87 -4.20 4.01
N HIS A 15 13.16 -5.34 3.40
CA HIS A 15 14.06 -5.35 2.26
C HIS A 15 13.41 -4.59 1.09
N PRO A 16 14.19 -3.87 0.27
CA PRO A 16 13.67 -3.14 -0.89
C PRO A 16 12.94 -4.04 -1.89
N GLN A 17 13.29 -5.32 -1.95
CA GLN A 17 12.60 -6.34 -2.75
C GLN A 17 11.33 -6.91 -2.10
N CYS A 18 11.18 -6.80 -0.78
CA CYS A 18 10.01 -7.28 -0.04
C CYS A 18 8.98 -6.18 0.21
N PHE A 19 9.34 -4.92 -0.02
CA PHE A 19 8.47 -3.78 0.20
C PHE A 19 7.65 -3.49 -1.07
N GLY A 20 6.55 -4.21 -1.22
CA GLY A 20 5.68 -4.07 -2.37
C GLY A 20 4.21 -4.33 -2.06
N CYS A 21 3.35 -3.99 -3.02
CA CYS A 21 1.91 -4.19 -2.89
C CYS A 21 1.58 -5.68 -2.79
N THR A 22 0.77 -6.08 -1.81
CA THR A 22 0.29 -7.46 -1.65
C THR A 22 -0.59 -7.92 -2.83
N THR A 23 -1.25 -6.99 -3.54
CA THR A 23 -2.12 -7.30 -4.68
C THR A 23 -1.37 -7.50 -5.99
N CYS A 24 -0.43 -6.60 -6.33
CA CYS A 24 0.29 -6.63 -7.62
C CYS A 24 1.77 -6.94 -7.52
N GLY A 25 2.34 -7.00 -6.32
CA GLY A 25 3.77 -7.21 -6.11
C GLY A 25 4.65 -6.02 -6.46
N GLU A 26 4.07 -4.87 -6.84
CA GLU A 26 4.83 -3.70 -7.27
C GLU A 26 5.63 -3.11 -6.11
N LEU A 27 6.92 -2.83 -6.35
CA LEU A 27 7.83 -2.30 -5.34
C LEU A 27 7.49 -0.84 -5.01
N LEU A 28 7.19 -0.58 -3.74
CA LEU A 28 6.74 0.73 -3.27
C LEU A 28 7.85 1.48 -2.51
N VAL A 29 9.11 1.13 -2.76
CA VAL A 29 10.27 1.71 -2.07
C VAL A 29 10.36 3.23 -2.28
N ASP A 30 10.05 3.68 -3.49
CA ASP A 30 10.09 5.09 -3.91
C ASP A 30 8.68 5.67 -4.16
N LEU A 31 7.64 4.83 -4.01
CA LEU A 31 6.25 5.21 -4.29
C LEU A 31 5.43 5.31 -3.01
N ILE A 32 4.26 5.95 -3.12
CA ILE A 32 3.31 6.02 -2.03
C ILE A 32 2.75 4.62 -1.75
N TYR A 33 2.89 4.18 -0.50
CA TYR A 33 2.34 2.93 0.02
C TYR A 33 1.27 3.17 1.08
N PHE A 34 0.39 2.20 1.24
CA PHE A 34 -0.68 2.18 2.23
C PHE A 34 -0.58 0.92 3.07
N TYR A 35 -0.38 1.07 4.38
CA TYR A 35 -0.37 -0.03 5.33
C TYR A 35 -1.75 -0.16 5.98
N GLN A 36 -2.40 -1.31 5.81
CA GLN A 36 -3.71 -1.64 6.39
C GLN A 36 -3.72 -3.08 6.88
N ASP A 37 -4.13 -3.32 8.13
CA ASP A 37 -4.29 -4.68 8.70
C ASP A 37 -3.08 -5.60 8.46
N GLY A 38 -1.86 -5.07 8.56
CA GLY A 38 -0.65 -5.86 8.32
C GLY A 38 -0.20 -5.97 6.86
N HIS A 39 -1.01 -5.49 5.91
CA HIS A 39 -0.76 -5.61 4.47
C HIS A 39 -0.40 -4.27 3.84
N ILE A 40 0.44 -4.32 2.81
CA ILE A 40 0.90 -3.14 2.07
C ILE A 40 0.18 -3.08 0.73
N TYR A 41 -0.42 -1.94 0.40
CA TYR A 41 -1.11 -1.72 -0.85
C TYR A 41 -0.53 -0.50 -1.56
N CYS A 42 -0.53 -0.53 -2.90
CA CYS A 42 -0.25 0.66 -3.69
C CYS A 42 -1.47 1.59 -3.66
N GLY A 43 -1.28 2.87 -3.98
CA GLY A 43 -2.38 3.85 -3.99
C GLY A 43 -3.56 3.47 -4.89
N ARG A 44 -3.31 2.70 -5.95
CA ARG A 44 -4.36 2.25 -6.87
C ARG A 44 -5.25 1.17 -6.23
N HIS A 45 -4.66 0.05 -5.81
CA HIS A 45 -5.40 -1.05 -5.18
C HIS A 45 -6.02 -0.66 -3.83
N HIS A 46 -5.36 0.23 -3.08
CA HIS A 46 -5.93 0.80 -1.86
C HIS A 46 -7.20 1.61 -2.15
N ALA A 47 -7.17 2.47 -3.18
CA ALA A 47 -8.34 3.24 -3.61
C ALA A 47 -9.44 2.34 -4.18
N GLU A 48 -9.10 1.32 -4.96
CA GLU A 48 -10.04 0.31 -5.47
C GLU A 48 -10.72 -0.46 -4.33
N THR A 49 -9.98 -0.83 -3.28
CA THR A 49 -10.52 -1.56 -2.12
C THR A 49 -11.46 -0.68 -1.28
N ARG A 50 -11.12 0.61 -1.10
CA ARG A 50 -11.93 1.53 -0.28
C ARG A 50 -13.09 2.18 -1.01
N ARG A 51 -13.11 2.15 -2.34
CA ARG A 51 -14.24 2.59 -3.15
C ARG A 51 -14.77 1.39 -3.94
N PRO A 52 -15.62 0.53 -3.35
CA PRO A 52 -16.67 -0.03 -4.19
C PRO A 52 -17.34 1.19 -4.81
N ARG A 53 -17.33 1.27 -6.14
CA ARG A 53 -17.95 2.34 -6.91
C ARG A 53 -19.20 2.80 -6.19
N CYS A 54 -19.21 4.03 -5.67
CA CYS A 54 -20.47 4.60 -5.27
C CYS A 54 -21.24 4.73 -6.59
N GLN A 55 -22.25 3.88 -6.81
CA GLN A 55 -23.21 4.07 -7.90
C GLN A 55 -23.95 5.41 -7.77
N ALA A 56 -23.78 6.14 -6.67
CA ALA A 56 -24.37 7.46 -6.43
C ALA A 56 -23.61 8.65 -7.04
N CYS A 57 -22.57 8.43 -7.86
CA CYS A 57 -22.00 9.49 -8.71
C CYS A 57 -22.21 9.21 -10.21
N ASP A 58 -23.26 8.44 -10.53
CA ASP A 58 -23.79 8.33 -11.89
C ASP A 58 -25.13 9.10 -12.05
N GLU A 59 -25.48 9.99 -11.10
CA GLU A 59 -26.55 10.99 -11.20
C GLU A 59 -26.13 12.33 -10.57
#